data_AF-A0A3C1NBV4-F1
#
_entry.id   AF-A0A3C1NBV4-F1
#
_cell.length_a   1.000
_cell.length_b   1.000
_cell.length_c   1.000
_cell.angle_alpha   90.00
_cell.angle_beta   90.00
_cell.angle_gamma   90.00
#
_symmetry.space_group_name_H-M   'P 1'
#
loop_
_entity.id
_entity.type
_entity.pdbx_description
1 polymer ?
#
loop_
_entity_poly.entity_id
_entity_poly.type
_entity_poly.pdbx_seq_one_letter_code
_entity_poly.pdbx_strand_id
1 'polypeptide(L)'
;KGDRRLANMLTTAKLTTAAALVRKESRGAHFRSDYPVPDARLARRSFLTLAQAEEIANEAAQTQRPRRARAAASRHAALHA
;
A
#
# COMPACT_ATOMS: atom_id res chain seq x y z
N LYS A 1 1.43 21.41 15.83
CA LYS A 1 1.53 19.94 16.01
C LYS A 1 0.35 19.29 15.30
N GLY A 2 0.56 18.20 14.55
CA GLY A 2 -0.54 17.48 13.87
C GLY A 2 -1.47 16.76 14.85
N ASP A 3 -2.67 16.38 14.37
CA ASP A 3 -3.63 15.62 15.17
C ASP A 3 -3.10 14.21 15.50
N ARG A 4 -3.00 13.91 16.81
CA ARG A 4 -2.54 12.62 17.32
C ARG A 4 -3.49 11.47 16.98
N ARG A 5 -4.80 11.71 16.94
CA ARG A 5 -5.78 10.66 16.58
C ARG A 5 -5.60 10.28 15.12
N LEU A 6 -5.48 11.27 14.24
CA LEU A 6 -5.17 11.06 12.84
C LEU A 6 -3.85 10.31 12.66
N ALA A 7 -2.79 10.70 13.37
CA ALA A 7 -1.50 10.02 13.30
C ALA A 7 -1.59 8.53 13.68
N ASN A 8 -2.35 8.20 14.72
CA ASN A 8 -2.56 6.81 15.14
C ASN A 8 -3.38 6.03 14.10
N MET A 9 -4.45 6.62 13.55
CA MET A 9 -5.24 5.98 12.49
C MET A 9 -4.41 5.68 11.25
N LEU A 10 -3.56 6.62 10.83
CA LEU A 10 -2.64 6.42 9.70
C LEU A 10 -1.61 5.33 9.99
N THR A 11 -1.10 5.26 11.22
CA THR A 11 -0.18 4.20 11.65
C THR A 11 -0.84 2.83 11.58
N THR A 12 -2.06 2.69 12.10
CA THR A 12 -2.83 1.45 12.04
C THR A 12 -3.12 1.06 10.58
N ALA A 13 -3.59 2.00 9.76
CA ALA A 13 -3.86 1.75 8.35
C ALA A 13 -2.60 1.25 7.63
N LYS A 14 -1.45 1.89 7.85
CA LYS A 14 -0.16 1.49 7.26
C LYS A 14 0.20 0.05 7.62
N LEU A 15 0.16 -0.30 8.92
CA LEU A 15 0.45 -1.66 9.41
C LEU A 15 -0.47 -2.70 8.77
N THR A 16 -1.78 -2.44 8.72
CA THR A 16 -2.75 -3.34 8.09
C THR A 16 -2.48 -3.53 6.61
N THR A 17 -2.28 -2.44 5.87
CA THR A 17 -2.06 -2.52 4.41
C THR A 17 -0.73 -3.17 4.05
N ALA A 18 0.34 -2.89 4.80
CA ALA A 18 1.66 -3.49 4.56
C ALA A 18 1.64 -5.00 4.85
N ALA A 19 1.01 -5.41 5.96
CA ALA A 19 0.84 -6.83 6.29
C ALA A 19 0.02 -7.57 5.21
N ALA A 20 -1.06 -6.95 4.73
CA ALA A 20 -1.90 -7.50 3.66
C ALA A 20 -1.13 -7.64 2.34
N LEU A 21 -0.32 -6.64 1.97
CA LEU A 21 0.46 -6.63 0.74
C LEU A 21 1.52 -7.76 0.71
N VAL A 22 2.21 -7.98 1.83
CA VAL A 22 3.24 -9.03 1.94
C VAL A 22 2.64 -10.43 2.06
N ARG A 23 1.43 -10.56 2.61
CA ARG A 23 0.75 -11.86 2.76
C ARG A 23 0.13 -12.33 1.44
N LYS A 24 0.88 -13.19 0.73
CA LYS A 24 0.56 -13.74 -0.60
C LYS A 24 -0.26 -15.04 -0.54
N GLU A 25 -1.44 -14.96 0.06
CA GLU A 25 -2.43 -16.04 0.08
C GLU A 25 -3.84 -15.46 0.30
N SER A 26 -4.86 -16.32 0.24
CA SER A 26 -6.20 -16.01 0.72
C SER A 26 -6.61 -16.98 1.84
N ARG A 27 -6.97 -16.43 3.01
CA ARG A 27 -7.33 -17.21 4.19
C ARG A 27 -8.27 -16.41 5.10
N GLY A 28 -9.46 -16.95 5.35
CA GLY A 28 -10.48 -16.27 6.17
C GLY A 28 -10.91 -14.94 5.54
N ALA A 29 -10.87 -13.86 6.31
CA ALA A 29 -11.26 -12.52 5.84
C ALA A 29 -10.22 -11.84 4.92
N HIS A 30 -8.99 -12.35 4.85
CA HIS A 30 -7.96 -11.82 3.93
C HIS A 30 -8.07 -12.55 2.60
N PHE A 31 -8.68 -11.90 1.59
CA PHE A 31 -8.79 -12.42 0.22
C PHE A 31 -8.00 -11.56 -0.76
N ARG A 32 -7.34 -12.23 -1.71
CA ARG A 32 -6.51 -11.65 -2.76
C ARG A 32 -6.74 -12.40 -4.07
N SER A 33 -7.21 -11.71 -5.10
CA SER A 33 -7.45 -12.33 -6.41
C SER A 33 -6.17 -12.80 -7.10
N ASP A 34 -5.02 -12.20 -6.79
CA ASP A 34 -3.70 -12.59 -7.30
C ASP A 34 -3.08 -13.77 -6.54
N TYR A 35 -3.62 -14.13 -5.36
CA TYR A 35 -3.25 -15.31 -4.57
C TYR A 35 -4.50 -15.95 -3.95
N PRO A 36 -5.36 -16.60 -4.74
CA PRO A 36 -6.72 -16.98 -4.31
C PRO A 36 -6.78 -18.19 -3.35
N VAL A 37 -5.68 -18.92 -3.18
CA VAL A 37 -5.62 -20.17 -2.38
C VAL A 37 -4.82 -19.94 -1.11
N PRO A 38 -5.16 -20.59 0.02
CA PRO A 38 -4.33 -20.58 1.23
C PRO A 38 -2.96 -21.24 1.01
N ASP A 39 -1.90 -20.68 1.61
CA ASP A 39 -0.55 -21.25 1.60
C ASP A 39 -0.23 -21.83 2.99
N ALA A 40 0.10 -23.13 3.05
CA ALA A 40 0.48 -23.81 4.28
C ALA A 40 1.70 -23.18 4.97
N ARG A 41 2.66 -22.63 4.20
CA ARG A 41 3.85 -21.94 4.74
C ARG A 41 3.51 -20.65 5.48
N LEU A 42 2.35 -20.08 5.17
CA LEU A 42 1.84 -18.84 5.76
C LEU A 42 0.81 -19.11 6.87
N ALA A 43 0.52 -20.36 7.22
CA ALA A 43 -0.38 -20.76 8.32
C ALA A 43 0.20 -20.49 9.72
N ARG A 44 0.72 -19.27 9.91
CA ARG A 44 1.29 -18.71 11.14
C ARG A 44 0.86 -17.26 11.29
N ARG A 45 0.95 -16.75 12.52
CA ARG A 45 0.67 -15.33 12.81
C ARG A 45 1.71 -14.44 12.13
N SER A 46 1.25 -13.33 11.56
CA SER A 46 2.10 -12.25 11.07
C SER A 46 2.43 -11.29 12.21
N PHE A 47 3.72 -10.96 12.36
CA PHE A 47 4.21 -9.89 13.22
C PHE A 47 4.92 -8.88 12.35
N LEU A 48 4.69 -7.59 12.60
CA LEU A 48 5.22 -6.49 11.78
C LEU A 48 5.46 -5.27 12.66
N THR A 49 6.64 -4.67 12.56
CA THR A 49 6.95 -3.39 13.22
C THR A 49 6.58 -2.20 12.33
N LEU A 50 6.47 -1.00 12.92
CA LEU A 50 6.22 0.21 12.15
C LEU A 50 7.32 0.48 11.12
N ALA A 51 8.59 0.27 11.49
CA ALA A 51 9.72 0.46 10.58
C ALA A 51 9.64 -0.47 9.36
N GLN A 52 9.33 -1.76 9.57
CA GLN A 52 9.14 -2.71 8.48
C GLN A 52 7.95 -2.33 7.59
N ALA A 53 6.86 -1.84 8.17
CA ALA A 53 5.71 -1.37 7.39
C ALA A 53 6.04 -0.14 6.54
N GLU A 54 6.95 0.72 7.02
CA GLU A 54 7.45 1.87 6.27
C GLU A 54 8.33 1.47 5.10
N GLU A 55 9.23 0.50 5.30
CA GLU A 55 10.04 -0.09 4.24
C GLU A 55 9.16 -0.67 3.12
N ILE A 56 8.19 -1.53 3.48
CA ILE A 56 7.24 -2.14 2.54
C ILE A 56 6.45 -1.07 1.78
N ALA A 57 5.94 -0.05 2.48
CA ALA A 57 5.16 1.02 1.85
C ALA A 57 6.00 1.84 0.86
N ASN A 58 7.27 2.13 1.21
CA ASN A 58 8.19 2.87 0.36
C ASN A 58 8.55 2.08 -0.89
N GLU A 59 8.84 0.78 -0.76
CA GLU A 59 9.10 -0.12 -1.89
C GLU A 59 7.89 -0.19 -2.84
N ALA A 60 6.68 -0.32 -2.28
CA ALA A 60 5.45 -0.36 -3.06
C ALA A 60 5.22 0.96 -3.82
N ALA A 61 5.48 2.11 -3.19
CA ALA A 61 5.33 3.43 -3.81
C ALA A 61 6.35 3.67 -4.95
N GLN A 62 7.58 3.16 -4.80
CA GLN A 62 8.62 3.24 -5.82
C GLN A 62 8.29 2.37 -7.05
N THR A 63 7.79 1.16 -6.80
CA THR A 63 7.37 0.22 -7.86
C THR A 63 6.24 0.79 -8.74
N GLN A 64 5.44 1.73 -8.22
CA GLN A 64 4.28 2.32 -8.91
C GLN A 64 4.60 3.59 -9.73
N ARG A 65 5.82 4.14 -9.69
CA ARG A 65 6.22 5.33 -10.45
C ARG A 65 7.03 4.94 -11.72
N PRO A 66 6.56 5.15 -12.98
CA PRO A 66 5.33 5.85 -13.42
C PRO A 66 4.45 5.10 -14.47
N ARG A 67 3.18 4.83 -14.13
CA ARG A 67 2.04 4.87 -15.09
C ARG A 67 1.36 6.25 -15.18
N ARG A 68 1.80 7.24 -14.38
CA ARG A 68 1.24 8.62 -14.32
C ARG A 68 2.22 9.73 -14.75
N ALA A 69 3.17 9.43 -15.65
CA ALA A 69 3.99 10.46 -16.32
C ALA A 69 3.35 10.98 -17.62
N ARG A 70 2.10 10.61 -17.93
CA ARG A 70 1.38 11.10 -19.12
C ARG A 70 0.00 11.60 -18.67
N ALA A 71 -0.30 12.86 -18.99
CA ALA A 71 -1.55 13.60 -18.71
C ALA A 71 -1.62 14.41 -17.41
N ALA A 72 -0.74 15.42 -17.26
CA ALA A 72 -1.11 16.70 -16.61
C ALA A 72 -0.17 17.88 -16.95
N ALA A 73 0.58 17.83 -18.05
CA ALA A 73 1.45 18.91 -18.50
C ALA A 73 1.17 19.28 -19.97
N SER A 74 -0.06 19.71 -20.26
CA SER A 74 -0.42 20.42 -21.51
C SER A 74 -1.93 20.76 -21.55
N ARG A 75 -2.39 21.71 -20.71
CA ARG A 75 -3.62 22.50 -20.97
C ARG A 75 -3.57 23.88 -20.29
N HIS A 76 -2.50 24.64 -20.52
CA HIS A 76 -2.49 26.08 -20.18
C HIS A 76 -1.66 26.92 -21.16
N ALA A 77 -1.68 26.59 -22.45
CA ALA A 77 -1.01 27.39 -23.49
C ALA A 77 -1.68 27.20 -24.85
N ALA A 78 -2.97 27.55 -24.96
CA ALA A 78 -3.67 27.78 -26.24
C ALA A 78 -5.07 28.30 -25.96
N LEU A 79 -5.18 29.56 -25.53
CA LEU A 79 -6.43 30.34 -25.49
C LEU A 79 -6.07 31.84 -25.50
N HIS A 80 -5.20 32.21 -26.44
CA HIS A 80 -5.00 33.58 -26.93
C HIS A 80 -4.43 33.46 -28.35
N ALA A 81 -5.31 33.11 -29.28
CA ALA A 81 -5.16 33.29 -30.72
C ALA A 81 -6.55 33.60 -31.27
#